data_AF-A0AA44TD70-F1
#
_entry.id   AF-A0AA44TD70-F1
#
_cell.length_a   1.000
_cell.length_b   1.000
_cell.length_c   1.000
_cell.angle_alpha   90.00
_cell.angle_beta   90.00
_cell.angle_gamma   90.00
#
_symmetry.space_group_name_H-M   'P 1'
#
loop_
_entity.id
_entity.type
_entity.pdbx_description
1 polymer ?
#
loop_
_entity_poly.entity_id
_entity_poly.type
_entity_poly.pdbx_seq_one_letter_code
_entity_poly.pdbx_strand_id
1 'polypeptide(L)'
;MIEKEDLVEAYRGQLQVVLESKVEEFQMIGYDRVTTEDVWKCLKSKKWKKVDSDVRLYELVNDVLTLSANEYMTYLTVEAYQEPLWSFDEYENK
;
A
#
# COMPACT_ATOMS: atom_id res chain seq x y z
N MET A 1 -5.25 13.74 21.41
CA MET A 1 -3.95 13.26 20.89
C MET A 1 -4.27 12.77 19.50
N ILE A 2 -3.77 13.44 18.48
CA ILE A 2 -3.96 12.99 17.09
C ILE A 2 -3.03 11.78 16.97
N GLU A 3 -3.61 10.60 16.83
CA GLU A 3 -2.86 9.34 16.75
C GLU A 3 -1.98 9.41 15.49
N LYS A 4 -0.78 8.86 15.53
CA LYS A 4 0.23 9.04 14.44
C LYS A 4 -0.26 8.55 13.07
N GLU A 5 -1.25 7.67 13.05
CA GLU A 5 -1.98 7.24 11.84
C GLU A 5 -2.81 8.35 11.19
N ASP A 6 -3.36 9.28 11.97
CA ASP A 6 -4.21 10.36 11.48
C ASP A 6 -3.43 11.35 10.59
N LEU A 7 -2.13 11.54 10.83
CA LEU A 7 -1.29 12.45 10.04
C LEU A 7 -1.05 11.94 8.63
N VAL A 8 -0.79 10.64 8.48
CA VAL A 8 -0.62 10.02 7.15
C VAL A 8 -1.96 10.01 6.40
N GLU A 9 -3.05 9.70 7.10
CA GLU A 9 -4.39 9.71 6.51
C GLU A 9 -4.80 11.11 6.05
N ALA A 10 -4.39 12.17 6.75
CA ALA A 10 -4.62 13.56 6.32
C ALA A 10 -3.96 13.90 4.97
N TYR A 11 -2.84 13.25 4.63
CA TYR A 11 -2.15 13.43 3.35
C TYR A 11 -2.70 12.56 2.22
N ARG A 12 -3.62 11.63 2.49
CA ARG A 12 -4.11 10.65 1.50
C ARG A 12 -4.62 11.32 0.22
N GLY A 13 -5.41 12.38 0.35
CA GLY A 13 -5.91 13.15 -0.80
C GLY A 13 -4.80 13.80 -1.63
N GLN A 14 -3.69 14.22 -1.02
CA GLN A 14 -2.55 14.82 -1.72
C GLN A 14 -1.66 13.76 -2.39
N LEU A 15 -1.63 12.54 -1.84
CA LEU A 15 -0.86 11.42 -2.38
C LEU A 15 -1.57 10.68 -3.51
N GLN A 16 -2.85 10.96 -3.75
CA GLN A 16 -3.69 10.25 -4.72
C GLN A 16 -3.03 10.10 -6.10
N VAL A 17 -2.49 11.20 -6.66
CA VAL A 17 -1.86 11.20 -8.00
C VAL A 17 -0.64 10.27 -8.05
N VAL A 18 0.16 10.24 -6.97
CA VAL A 18 1.37 9.41 -6.90
C VAL A 18 1.00 7.94 -6.67
N LEU A 19 -0.05 7.68 -5.89
CA LEU A 19 -0.59 6.33 -5.68
C LEU A 19 -1.15 5.75 -6.98
N GLU A 20 -1.92 6.53 -7.75
CA GLU A 20 -2.44 6.14 -9.06
C GLU A 20 -1.30 5.81 -10.03
N SER A 21 -0.27 6.66 -10.11
CA SER A 21 0.90 6.39 -10.94
C SER A 21 1.64 5.11 -10.53
N LYS A 22 1.75 4.82 -9.23
CA LYS A 22 2.36 3.57 -8.74
C LYS A 22 1.52 2.34 -9.05
N VAL A 23 0.19 2.46 -8.99
CA VAL A 23 -0.73 1.39 -9.41
C VAL A 23 -0.54 1.08 -10.89
N GLU A 24 -0.52 2.11 -11.75
CA GLU A 24 -0.26 1.94 -13.18
C GLU A 24 1.10 1.27 -13.44
N GLU A 25 2.16 1.68 -12.74
CA GLU A 25 3.48 1.03 -12.82
C GLU A 25 3.41 -0.46 -12.47
N PHE A 26 2.72 -0.82 -11.38
CA PHE A 26 2.57 -2.20 -10.96
C PHE A 26 1.72 -3.02 -11.94
N GLN A 27 0.67 -2.44 -12.51
CA GLN A 27 -0.10 -3.08 -13.56
C GLN A 27 0.76 -3.35 -14.81
N MET A 28 1.61 -2.40 -15.22
CA MET A 28 2.50 -2.57 -16.38
C MET A 28 3.48 -3.74 -16.23
N ILE A 29 3.82 -4.15 -15.00
CA ILE A 29 4.72 -5.27 -14.73
C ILE A 29 3.97 -6.57 -14.34
N GLY A 30 2.64 -6.60 -14.46
CA GLY A 30 1.82 -7.81 -14.34
C GLY A 30 0.95 -7.92 -13.08
N TYR A 31 0.85 -6.88 -12.24
CA TYR A 31 -0.11 -6.85 -11.12
C TYR A 31 -1.44 -6.24 -11.54
N ASP A 32 -2.14 -6.87 -12.48
CA ASP A 32 -3.34 -6.30 -13.14
C ASP A 32 -4.47 -5.88 -12.19
N ARG A 33 -4.54 -6.49 -11.01
CA ARG A 33 -5.60 -6.25 -10.02
C ARG A 33 -5.22 -5.30 -8.90
N VAL A 34 -4.00 -4.77 -8.89
CA VAL A 34 -3.56 -3.85 -7.83
C VAL A 34 -4.41 -2.59 -7.82
N THR A 35 -4.83 -2.17 -6.63
CA THR A 35 -5.58 -0.93 -6.41
C THR A 35 -4.78 0.05 -5.56
N THR A 36 -5.20 1.32 -5.56
CA THR A 36 -4.60 2.35 -4.70
C THR A 36 -4.74 2.00 -3.23
N GLU A 37 -5.83 1.32 -2.84
CA GLU A 37 -6.05 0.84 -1.48
C GLU A 37 -5.05 -0.28 -1.10
N ASP A 38 -4.74 -1.19 -2.02
CA ASP A 38 -3.73 -2.24 -1.76
C ASP A 38 -2.33 -1.66 -1.57
N VAL A 39 -1.97 -0.68 -2.41
CA VAL A 39 -0.70 0.05 -2.28
C VAL A 39 -0.67 0.82 -0.96
N TRP A 40 -1.77 1.48 -0.58
CA TRP A 40 -1.89 2.19 0.69
C TRP A 40 -1.71 1.28 1.91
N LYS A 41 -2.38 0.13 1.93
CA LYS A 41 -2.23 -0.89 2.98
C LYS A 41 -0.80 -1.45 3.02
N CYS A 42 -0.21 -1.72 1.86
CA CYS A 42 1.17 -2.15 1.76
C CYS A 42 2.13 -1.12 2.38
N LEU A 43 1.96 0.17 2.07
CA LEU A 43 2.81 1.25 2.63
C LEU A 43 2.64 1.36 4.15
N LYS A 44 1.40 1.33 4.66
CA LYS A 44 1.12 1.27 6.11
C LYS A 44 1.80 0.08 6.76
N SER A 45 1.73 -1.09 6.13
CA SER A 45 2.33 -2.32 6.64
C SER A 45 3.86 -2.34 6.50
N LYS A 46 4.47 -1.78 5.46
CA LYS A 46 5.93 -1.93 5.22
C LYS A 46 6.75 -0.73 5.65
N LYS A 47 6.28 0.49 5.37
CA LYS A 47 7.06 1.73 5.53
C LYS A 47 6.57 2.61 6.67
N TRP A 48 5.27 2.62 6.95
CA TRP A 48 4.67 3.54 7.93
C TRP A 48 4.26 2.88 9.26
N LYS A 49 4.90 1.77 9.65
CA LYS A 49 4.63 1.11 10.96
C LYS A 49 4.91 2.00 12.17
N LYS A 50 5.86 2.93 12.04
CA LYS A 50 6.33 3.83 13.11
C LYS A 50 6.57 5.21 12.53
N VAL A 51 5.49 5.88 12.16
CA VAL A 51 5.56 7.25 11.65
C VAL A 51 6.02 8.19 12.76
N ASP A 52 7.00 9.04 12.46
CA ASP A 52 7.42 10.09 13.38
C ASP A 52 6.38 11.23 13.40
N SER A 53 6.30 11.95 14.51
CA SER A 53 5.38 13.06 14.69
C SER A 53 5.59 14.24 13.73
N ASP A 54 6.71 14.29 13.00
CA ASP A 54 7.03 15.35 12.01
C ASP A 54 7.09 14.82 10.57
N VAL A 55 6.25 13.83 10.22
CA VAL A 55 6.25 13.29 8.85
C VAL A 55 5.85 14.36 7.82
N ARG A 56 6.67 14.51 6.79
CA ARG A 56 6.46 15.51 5.73
C ARG A 56 5.91 14.85 4.49
N LEU A 57 5.08 15.59 3.74
CA LEU A 57 4.46 15.08 2.51
C LEU A 57 5.49 14.52 1.51
N TYR A 58 6.64 15.18 1.33
CA TYR A 58 7.65 14.70 0.38
C TYR A 58 8.25 13.35 0.76
N GLU A 59 8.30 13.03 2.07
CA GLU A 59 8.78 11.73 2.56
C GLU A 59 7.79 10.64 2.19
N LEU A 60 6.49 10.89 2.38
CA LEU A 60 5.42 9.99 1.96
C LEU A 60 5.39 9.79 0.45
N VAL A 61 5.56 10.86 -0.33
CA VAL A 61 5.69 10.78 -1.80
C VAL A 61 6.87 9.90 -2.18
N ASN A 62 8.04 10.12 -1.56
CA ASN A 62 9.22 9.32 -1.80
C ASN A 62 8.99 7.84 -1.43
N ASP A 63 8.31 7.57 -0.31
CA ASP A 63 7.98 6.21 0.10
C ASP A 63 7.10 5.48 -0.91
N VAL A 64 6.09 6.17 -1.46
CA VAL A 64 5.23 5.64 -2.53
C VAL A 64 6.08 5.34 -3.77
N LEU A 65 6.86 6.31 -4.27
CA LEU A 65 7.62 6.16 -5.51
C LEU A 65 8.72 5.09 -5.41
N THR A 66 9.34 4.95 -4.24
CA THR A 66 10.39 3.96 -3.99
C THR A 66 9.86 2.60 -3.57
N LEU A 67 8.54 2.39 -3.48
CA LEU A 67 7.97 1.08 -3.22
C LEU A 67 8.26 0.16 -4.41
N SER A 68 9.01 -0.91 -4.16
CA SER A 68 9.41 -1.88 -5.17
C SER A 68 8.38 -3.00 -5.33
N ALA A 69 8.33 -3.58 -6.53
CA ALA A 69 7.52 -4.77 -6.81
C ALA A 69 7.84 -5.94 -5.88
N ASN A 70 9.12 -6.09 -5.49
CA ASN A 70 9.54 -7.14 -4.57
C ASN A 70 9.00 -6.93 -3.15
N GLU A 71 8.98 -5.69 -2.65
CA GLU A 71 8.35 -5.37 -1.37
C GLU A 71 6.84 -5.62 -1.41
N TYR A 72 6.20 -5.28 -2.53
CA TYR A 72 4.77 -5.53 -2.74
C TYR A 72 4.45 -7.04 -2.81
N MET A 73 5.23 -7.85 -3.53
CA MET A 73 5.10 -9.32 -3.48
C MET A 73 5.25 -9.86 -2.06
N THR A 74 6.27 -9.40 -1.34
CA THR A 74 6.52 -9.83 0.04
C THR A 74 5.38 -9.39 0.97
N TYR A 75 4.67 -8.31 0.66
CA TYR A 75 3.45 -7.92 1.36
C TYR A 75 2.31 -8.90 1.06
N LEU A 76 1.99 -9.13 -0.22
CA LEU A 76 0.92 -10.04 -0.64
C LEU A 76 1.10 -11.46 -0.09
N THR A 77 2.31 -12.00 -0.15
CA THR A 77 2.61 -13.33 0.40
C THR A 77 2.30 -13.41 1.89
N VAL A 78 2.66 -12.38 2.66
CA VAL A 78 2.39 -12.35 4.11
C VAL A 78 0.90 -12.23 4.39
N GLU A 79 0.18 -11.36 3.67
CA GLU A 79 -1.28 -11.22 3.82
C GLU A 79 -2.00 -12.53 3.51
N ALA A 80 -1.62 -13.23 2.44
CA ALA A 80 -2.21 -14.52 2.06
C ALA A 80 -2.04 -15.60 3.14
N TYR A 81 -0.96 -15.57 3.94
CA TYR A 81 -0.81 -16.46 5.09
C TYR A 81 -1.65 -16.05 6.30
N GLN A 82 -2.08 -14.80 6.38
CA GLN A 82 -2.96 -14.30 7.44
C GLN A 82 -4.44 -14.44 7.08
N GLU A 83 -4.78 -14.57 5.79
CA GLU A 83 -6.16 -14.74 5.37
C GLU A 83 -6.72 -16.12 5.77
N PRO A 84 -7.96 -16.18 6.28
CA PRO A 84 -8.64 -17.44 6.55
C PRO A 84 -8.82 -18.28 5.29
N LEU A 85 -8.74 -19.61 5.41
CA LEU A 85 -8.88 -20.55 4.28
C LEU A 85 -10.17 -20.40 3.45
N TRP A 86 -11.23 -19.80 3.99
CA TRP A 86 -12.50 -19.56 3.28
C TRP A 86 -12.47 -18.34 2.34
N SER A 87 -11.45 -17.49 2.42
CA SER A 87 -11.26 -16.33 1.52
C SER A 87 -10.85 -16.76 0.09
N PHE A 88 -10.30 -17.96 -0.07
CA PHE A 88 -9.86 -18.49 -1.36
C PHE A 88 -11.02 -18.94 -2.25
N ASP A 89 -12.21 -19.17 -1.68
CA ASP A 89 -13.41 -19.60 -2.40
C ASP A 89 -13.87 -18.56 -3.46
N GLU A 90 -13.50 -17.30 -3.29
CA GLU A 90 -13.76 -16.21 -4.25
C GLU A 90 -12.87 -16.28 -5.50
N TYR A 91 -11.74 -16.99 -5.43
CA TYR A 91 -10.80 -17.15 -6.55
C TYR A 91 -11.05 -18.42 -7.38
N GLU A 92 -11.77 -19.41 -6.84
CA GLU A 92 -12.13 -20.64 -7.57
C GLU A 92 -13.38 -20.50 -8.45
N ASN A 93 -14.25 -19.52 -8.20
CA ASN A 93 -15.50 -19.32 -8.94
C ASN A 93 -15.40 -18.31 -10.11
N LYS A 94 -14.42 -18.49 -11.00
CA LYS A 94 -14.37 -17.78 -12.29
C LYS A 94 -13.95 -18.69 -13.44
#